data_AF-A0A453HBM7-F1
#
_entry.id   AF-A0A453HBM7-F1
#
_cell.length_a   1.000
_cell.length_b   1.000
_cell.length_c   1.000
_cell.angle_alpha   90.00
_cell.angle_beta   90.00
_cell.angle_gamma   90.00
#
_symmetry.space_group_name_H-M   'P 1'
#
loop_
_entity.id
_entity.type
_entity.pdbx_description
1 polymer ?
#
loop_
_entity_poly.entity_id
_entity_poly.type
_entity_poly.pdbx_seq_one_letter_code
_entity_poly.pdbx_strand_id
1 'polypeptide(L)'
;MGDERVKAEALQILGLFQVLPRLVVFDLDYTLWPFYCECRSKRESPSLYRHAKGIMCALKEKGVDMAIASRSPTSDIARVFIDKLELQPMFVAQEIFSSWTHKTEHFQKIHRKTGVPYKSMLFFDDEDRNIQSV
;
A
#
# COMPACT_ATOMS: atom_id res chain seq x y z
N MET A 1 -16.82 -3.10 13.82
CA MET A 1 -17.96 -3.75 13.12
C MET A 1 -17.82 -3.69 11.59
N GLY A 2 -17.49 -2.53 10.99
CA GLY A 2 -17.30 -2.43 9.52
C GLY A 2 -16.07 -3.19 9.01
N ASP A 3 -14.90 -2.94 9.58
CA ASP A 3 -13.63 -3.54 9.12
C ASP A 3 -13.62 -5.07 9.25
N GLU A 4 -14.19 -5.62 10.32
CA GLU A 4 -14.29 -7.08 10.52
C GLU A 4 -15.14 -7.76 9.44
N ARG A 5 -16.23 -7.10 9.02
CA ARG A 5 -17.06 -7.62 7.93
C ARG A 5 -16.28 -7.62 6.61
N VAL A 6 -15.63 -6.50 6.29
CA VAL A 6 -14.81 -6.37 5.07
C VAL A 6 -13.68 -7.39 5.08
N LYS A 7 -13.01 -7.57 6.23
CA LYS A 7 -11.96 -8.56 6.42
C LYS A 7 -12.47 -9.98 6.17
N ALA A 8 -13.62 -10.35 6.74
CA ALA A 8 -14.23 -11.66 6.54
C ALA A 8 -14.56 -11.92 5.06
N GLU A 9 -15.16 -10.95 4.37
CA GLU A 9 -15.45 -11.03 2.93
C GLU A 9 -14.15 -11.16 2.11
N ALA A 10 -13.12 -10.37 2.42
CA ALA A 10 -11.82 -10.46 1.77
C ALA A 10 -11.14 -11.83 2.01
N LEU A 11 -11.22 -12.38 3.22
CA LEU A 11 -10.67 -13.70 3.54
C LEU A 11 -11.36 -14.83 2.76
N GLN A 12 -12.67 -14.74 2.56
CA GLN A 12 -13.42 -15.68 1.71
C GLN A 12 -12.91 -15.62 0.28
N ILE A 13 -12.79 -14.41 -0.30
CA ILE A 13 -12.31 -14.22 -1.67
C ILE A 13 -10.88 -14.75 -1.82
N LEU A 14 -9.97 -14.36 -0.93
CA LEU A 14 -8.58 -14.83 -0.96
C LEU A 14 -8.49 -16.36 -0.81
N GLY A 15 -9.43 -16.98 -0.09
CA GLY A 15 -9.53 -18.43 0.06
C GLY A 15 -9.96 -19.19 -1.21
N LEU A 16 -10.50 -18.51 -2.22
CA LEU A 16 -10.88 -19.13 -3.49
C LEU A 16 -9.68 -19.39 -4.41
N PHE A 17 -8.54 -18.74 -4.16
CA PHE A 17 -7.37 -18.82 -5.03
C PHE A 17 -6.32 -19.77 -4.44
N GLN A 18 -5.76 -20.64 -5.29
CA GLN A 18 -4.67 -21.56 -4.89
C GLN A 18 -3.32 -20.85 -4.75
N VAL A 19 -3.14 -19.74 -5.46
CA VAL A 19 -1.89 -18.96 -5.48
C VAL A 19 -2.23 -17.53 -5.16
N LEU A 20 -1.60 -17.00 -4.10
CA LEU A 20 -1.66 -15.59 -3.72
C LEU A 20 -0.32 -14.91 -4.05
N PRO A 21 -0.31 -13.59 -4.27
CA PRO A 21 0.95 -12.84 -4.36
C PRO A 21 1.73 -12.98 -3.05
N ARG A 22 3.06 -12.96 -3.15
CA ARG A 22 3.94 -12.95 -1.97
C ARG A 22 4.02 -11.56 -1.35
N LEU A 23 3.83 -10.53 -2.17
CA LEU A 23 3.90 -9.13 -1.77
C LEU A 23 2.84 -8.32 -2.53
N VAL A 24 2.08 -7.50 -1.81
CA VAL A 24 1.21 -6.48 -2.41
C VAL A 24 1.85 -5.11 -2.19
N VAL A 25 2.05 -4.37 -3.26
CA VAL A 25 2.57 -3.01 -3.21
C VAL A 25 1.41 -2.04 -3.43
N PHE A 26 1.29 -1.03 -2.58
CA PHE A 26 0.27 0.01 -2.68
C PHE A 26 0.93 1.37 -2.95
N ASP A 27 0.31 2.18 -3.81
CA ASP A 27 0.43 3.62 -3.70
C ASP A 27 -0.28 4.15 -2.43
N LEU A 28 -0.17 5.46 -2.15
CA LEU A 28 -0.83 6.12 -1.04
C LEU A 28 -2.00 6.99 -1.49
N ASP A 29 -1.72 8.02 -2.29
CA ASP A 29 -2.67 9.07 -2.61
C ASP A 29 -3.70 8.51 -3.60
N TYR A 30 -5.00 8.70 -3.33
CA TYR A 30 -6.10 8.08 -4.07
C TYR A 30 -6.13 6.54 -4.14
N THR A 31 -5.18 5.86 -3.50
CA THR A 31 -5.17 4.39 -3.37
C THR A 31 -5.59 3.94 -1.97
N LEU A 32 -4.93 4.42 -0.91
CA LEU A 32 -5.30 4.09 0.48
C LEU A 32 -6.22 5.14 1.10
N TRP A 33 -6.04 6.41 0.72
CA TRP A 33 -6.86 7.53 1.21
C TRP A 33 -7.32 8.45 0.07
N PRO A 34 -8.45 9.18 0.20
CA PRO A 34 -9.07 9.93 -0.89
C PRO A 34 -8.53 11.37 -1.03
N PHE A 35 -7.21 11.56 -1.00
CA PHE A 35 -6.59 12.89 -1.12
C PHE A 35 -5.10 12.79 -1.48
N TYR A 36 -4.53 13.89 -1.95
CA TYR A 36 -3.08 14.07 -2.02
C TYR A 36 -2.51 14.49 -0.67
N CYS A 37 -1.52 13.75 -0.17
CA CYS A 37 -0.86 14.04 1.10
C CYS A 37 -0.12 15.39 1.09
N GLU A 38 0.35 15.85 -0.08
CA GLU A 38 1.03 17.14 -0.24
C GLU A 38 0.14 18.36 0.08
N CYS A 39 -1.17 18.22 -0.10
CA CYS A 39 -2.15 19.29 0.16
C CYS A 39 -2.61 19.33 1.64
N ARG A 40 -1.95 18.59 2.53
CA ARG A 40 -2.39 18.36 3.91
C ARG A 40 -1.36 18.81 4.93
N SER A 41 -1.79 18.88 6.19
CA SER A 41 -0.94 19.17 7.33
C SER A 41 -0.74 17.94 8.22
N LYS A 42 0.46 17.81 8.82
CA LYS A 42 0.75 16.81 9.87
C LYS A 42 -0.21 16.86 11.06
N ARG A 43 -0.92 17.98 11.27
CA ARG A 43 -1.89 18.13 12.37
C ARG A 43 -3.22 17.42 12.07
N GLU A 44 -3.57 17.24 10.80
CA GLU A 44 -4.83 16.61 10.41
C GLU A 44 -4.86 15.13 10.77
N SER A 45 -6.06 14.62 11.04
CA SER A 45 -6.33 13.19 11.20
C SER A 45 -6.77 12.62 9.86
N PRO A 46 -5.91 11.85 9.17
CA PRO A 46 -6.27 11.25 7.88
C PRO A 46 -7.35 10.18 8.07
N SER A 47 -8.01 9.83 6.97
CA SER A 47 -8.94 8.70 6.90
C SER A 47 -8.65 7.86 5.67
N LEU A 48 -8.83 6.56 5.80
CA LEU A 48 -8.69 5.61 4.71
C LEU A 48 -9.99 5.51 3.90
N TYR A 49 -9.90 4.97 2.69
CA TYR A 49 -11.08 4.39 2.06
C TYR A 49 -11.70 3.33 2.97
N ARG A 50 -13.04 3.32 2.99
CA ARG A 50 -13.86 2.54 3.94
C ARG A 50 -13.44 1.07 4.07
N HIS A 51 -12.95 0.45 3.00
CA HIS A 51 -12.61 -0.98 2.98
C HIS A 51 -11.11 -1.28 3.11
N ALA A 52 -10.24 -0.26 3.02
CA ALA A 52 -8.80 -0.49 2.91
C ALA A 52 -8.23 -1.23 4.14
N LYS A 53 -8.58 -0.81 5.36
CA LYS A 53 -8.09 -1.45 6.60
C LYS A 53 -8.51 -2.92 6.69
N GLY A 54 -9.77 -3.23 6.39
CA GLY A 54 -10.26 -4.62 6.38
C GLY A 54 -9.54 -5.51 5.36
N ILE A 55 -9.29 -5.00 4.15
CA ILE A 55 -8.55 -5.72 3.10
C ILE A 55 -7.10 -5.98 3.53
N MET A 56 -6.41 -4.96 4.05
CA MET A 56 -5.03 -5.09 4.53
C MET A 56 -4.91 -6.10 5.68
N CYS A 57 -5.87 -6.11 6.60
CA CYS A 57 -5.93 -7.10 7.67
C CYS A 57 -6.09 -8.54 7.12
N ALA A 58 -6.91 -8.74 6.08
CA ALA A 58 -7.10 -10.04 5.45
C ALA A 58 -5.83 -10.52 4.72
N LEU A 59 -5.14 -9.62 4.01
CA LEU A 59 -3.84 -9.92 3.38
C LEU A 59 -2.82 -10.35 4.42
N LYS A 60 -2.68 -9.59 5.52
CA LYS A 60 -1.77 -9.92 6.61
C LYS A 60 -2.07 -11.28 7.24
N GLU A 61 -3.35 -11.60 7.47
CA GLU A 61 -3.75 -12.89 8.02
C GLU A 61 -3.47 -14.06 7.06
N LYS A 62 -3.53 -13.83 5.75
CA LYS A 62 -3.11 -14.81 4.74
C LYS A 62 -1.59 -14.91 4.56
N GLY A 63 -0.81 -14.16 5.32
CA GLY A 63 0.65 -14.15 5.21
C GLY A 63 1.16 -13.47 3.94
N VAL A 64 0.36 -12.57 3.35
CA VAL A 64 0.77 -11.75 2.21
C VAL A 64 1.44 -10.49 2.75
N ASP A 65 2.72 -10.31 2.41
CA ASP A 65 3.46 -9.11 2.80
C ASP A 65 2.89 -7.89 2.07
N MET A 66 3.05 -6.70 2.66
CA MET A 66 2.63 -5.45 2.04
C MET A 66 3.76 -4.42 2.02
N ALA A 67 3.82 -3.60 0.99
CA ALA A 67 4.76 -2.49 0.86
C ALA A 67 4.10 -1.23 0.30
N ILE A 68 4.76 -0.09 0.50
CA ILE A 68 4.36 1.20 -0.08
C ILE A 68 5.36 1.60 -1.18
N ALA A 69 4.84 2.07 -2.31
CA ALA A 69 5.58 2.77 -3.34
C ALA A 69 4.84 4.07 -3.69
N SER A 70 5.25 5.21 -3.11
CA SER A 70 4.63 6.52 -3.33
C SER A 70 5.61 7.56 -3.82
N ARG A 71 5.16 8.39 -4.76
CA ARG A 71 5.93 9.49 -5.36
C ARG A 71 5.75 10.83 -4.64
N SER A 72 4.99 10.85 -3.55
CA SER A 72 4.71 12.05 -2.78
C SER A 72 6.00 12.79 -2.39
N PRO A 73 6.10 14.12 -2.63
CA PRO A 73 7.25 14.92 -2.21
C PRO A 73 7.27 15.12 -0.68
N THR A 74 6.14 14.95 -0.01
CA THR A 74 5.96 15.17 1.42
C THR A 74 6.03 13.87 2.22
N SER A 75 7.15 13.15 2.09
CA SER A 75 7.36 11.86 2.77
C SER A 75 7.23 11.93 4.29
N ASP A 76 7.47 13.10 4.88
CA ASP A 76 7.32 13.38 6.30
C ASP A 76 5.85 13.48 6.74
N ILE A 77 4.96 13.99 5.88
CA ILE A 77 3.51 14.02 6.15
C ILE A 77 2.93 12.61 5.98
N ALA A 78 3.31 11.91 4.90
CA ALA A 78 2.85 10.55 4.62
C ALA A 78 3.17 9.59 5.77
N ARG A 79 4.39 9.65 6.33
CA ARG A 79 4.79 8.82 7.48
C ARG A 79 3.96 9.12 8.73
N VAL A 80 3.71 10.41 9.03
CA VAL A 80 2.84 10.80 10.16
C VAL A 80 1.42 10.26 9.96
N PHE A 81 0.91 10.22 8.74
CA PHE A 81 -0.42 9.69 8.45
C PHE A 81 -0.47 8.16 8.61
N ILE A 82 0.54 7.45 8.12
CA ILE A 82 0.69 6.01 8.33
C ILE A 82 0.73 5.67 9.84
N ASP A 83 1.43 6.48 10.64
CA ASP A 83 1.49 6.34 12.10
C ASP A 83 0.11 6.53 12.74
N LYS A 84 -0.58 7.64 12.41
CA LYS A 84 -1.90 7.97 12.96
C LYS A 84 -2.98 6.94 12.59
N LEU A 85 -2.82 6.27 11.45
CA LEU A 85 -3.72 5.21 10.98
C LEU A 85 -3.34 3.83 11.52
N GLU A 86 -2.26 3.73 12.29
CA GLU A 86 -1.72 2.50 12.87
C GLU A 86 -1.32 1.47 11.79
N LEU A 87 -0.86 1.95 10.63
CA LEU A 87 -0.51 1.09 9.49
C LEU A 87 0.97 0.70 9.45
N GLN A 88 1.83 1.30 10.28
CA GLN A 88 3.26 0.96 10.36
C GLN A 88 3.55 -0.56 10.40
N PRO A 89 2.91 -1.36 11.27
CA PRO A 89 3.20 -2.79 11.38
C PRO A 89 2.61 -3.62 10.23
N MET A 90 1.93 -2.99 9.26
CA MET A 90 1.39 -3.67 8.08
C MET A 90 2.43 -3.76 6.96
N PHE A 91 3.41 -2.85 6.92
CA PHE A 91 4.30 -2.71 5.76
C PHE A 91 5.73 -3.17 6.03
N VAL A 92 6.22 -4.13 5.25
CA VAL A 92 7.61 -4.62 5.32
C VAL A 92 8.61 -3.66 4.65
N ALA A 93 8.12 -2.85 3.70
CA ALA A 93 8.90 -1.82 3.00
C ALA A 93 8.05 -0.57 2.74
N GLN A 94 8.67 0.61 2.84
CA GLN A 94 8.00 1.89 2.60
C GLN A 94 8.91 2.80 1.79
N GLU A 95 8.70 2.82 0.48
CA GLU A 95 9.42 3.70 -0.43
C GLU A 95 8.53 4.91 -0.73
N ILE A 96 8.83 6.04 -0.08
CA ILE A 96 8.07 7.29 -0.21
C ILE A 96 9.05 8.40 -0.54
N PHE A 97 9.16 8.72 -1.82
CA PHE A 97 10.02 9.79 -2.33
C PHE A 97 9.63 10.13 -3.77
N SER A 98 9.85 11.38 -4.17
CA SER A 98 9.69 11.81 -5.55
C SER A 98 10.79 11.22 -6.43
N SER A 99 10.39 10.71 -7.59
CA SER A 99 11.29 10.19 -8.61
C SER A 99 10.91 10.73 -9.98
N TRP A 100 11.92 10.92 -10.81
CA TRP A 100 11.78 11.22 -12.24
C TRP A 100 11.36 10.00 -13.05
N THR A 101 11.67 8.80 -12.54
CA THR A 101 11.21 7.52 -13.08
C THR A 101 9.85 7.16 -12.49
N HIS A 102 8.98 6.54 -13.27
CA HIS A 102 7.63 6.14 -12.86
C HIS A 102 7.69 4.89 -11.95
N LYS A 103 8.06 5.08 -10.68
CA LYS A 103 8.13 4.07 -9.61
C LYS A 103 9.08 2.87 -9.80
N THR A 104 9.79 2.77 -10.91
CA THR A 104 10.81 1.73 -11.12
C THR A 104 11.86 1.72 -10.01
N GLU A 105 12.31 2.91 -9.56
CA GLU A 105 13.29 3.00 -8.46
C GLU A 105 12.73 2.48 -7.13
N HIS A 106 11.46 2.78 -6.83
CA HIS A 106 10.75 2.27 -5.65
C HIS A 106 10.71 0.75 -5.67
N PHE A 107 10.29 0.16 -6.80
CA PHE A 107 10.24 -1.30 -6.96
C PHE A 107 11.62 -1.95 -6.84
N GLN A 108 12.68 -1.33 -7.37
CA GLN A 108 14.04 -1.83 -7.19
C GLN A 108 14.49 -1.80 -5.73
N LYS A 109 14.11 -0.79 -4.94
CA LYS A 109 14.41 -0.73 -3.50
C LYS A 109 13.59 -1.75 -2.71
N ILE A 110 12.29 -1.87 -3.00
CA ILE A 110 11.41 -2.89 -2.40
C ILE A 110 11.93 -4.30 -2.70
N HIS A 111 12.29 -4.58 -3.94
CA HIS A 111 12.85 -5.87 -4.34
C HIS A 111 14.16 -6.17 -3.59
N ARG A 112 15.09 -5.20 -3.53
CA ARG A 112 16.34 -5.35 -2.77
C ARG A 112 16.11 -5.61 -1.28
N LYS A 113 15.11 -4.96 -0.67
CA LYS A 113 14.80 -5.09 0.76
C LYS A 113 14.08 -6.41 1.09
N THR A 114 13.17 -6.86 0.23
CA THR A 114 12.29 -8.01 0.50
C THR A 114 12.75 -9.32 -0.14
N GLY A 115 13.56 -9.25 -1.20
CA GLY A 115 13.96 -10.40 -2.02
C GLY A 115 12.81 -11.04 -2.81
N VAL A 116 11.60 -10.48 -2.80
CA VAL A 116 10.45 -11.04 -3.52
C VAL A 116 10.63 -10.80 -5.02
N PRO A 117 10.50 -11.82 -5.90
CA PRO A 117 10.55 -11.62 -7.35
C PRO A 117 9.38 -10.75 -7.85
N TYR A 118 9.61 -9.88 -8.84
CA TYR A 118 8.56 -9.01 -9.40
C TYR A 118 7.31 -9.78 -9.86
N LYS A 119 7.49 -10.96 -10.47
CA LYS A 119 6.38 -11.85 -10.88
C LYS A 119 5.50 -12.38 -9.73
N SER A 120 5.93 -12.18 -8.49
CA SER A 120 5.21 -12.57 -7.27
C SER A 120 4.69 -11.36 -6.51
N MET A 121 4.80 -10.16 -7.09
CA MET A 121 4.24 -8.92 -6.57
C MET A 121 2.92 -8.61 -7.28
N LEU A 122 2.00 -7.99 -6.55
CA LEU A 122 0.80 -7.36 -7.11
C LEU A 122 0.83 -5.87 -6.76
N PHE A 123 0.52 -5.00 -7.72
CA PHE A 123 0.63 -3.55 -7.54
C PHE A 123 -0.72 -2.87 -7.74
N PHE A 124 -1.06 -1.94 -6.84
CA PHE A 124 -2.24 -1.08 -6.92
C PHE A 124 -1.83 0.40 -6.89
N ASP A 125 -2.25 1.13 -7.92
CA ASP A 125 -1.99 2.55 -8.15
C ASP A 125 -3.18 3.11 -8.95
N ASP A 126 -3.56 4.36 -8.68
CA ASP A 126 -4.62 5.04 -9.43
C ASP A 126 -4.11 5.67 -10.75
N GLU A 127 -2.81 5.93 -10.87
CA GLU A 127 -2.22 6.52 -12.06
C GLU A 127 -1.74 5.47 -13.08
N ASP A 128 -2.42 5.38 -14.23
CA ASP A 128 -2.07 4.48 -15.34
C ASP A 128 -0.59 4.53 -15.76
N ARG A 129 0.02 5.71 -15.66
CA ARG A 129 1.43 5.92 -16.05
C ARG A 129 2.39 5.13 -15.17
N ASN A 130 2.07 4.96 -13.88
CA ASN A 130 2.85 4.17 -12.95
C ASN A 130 2.64 2.66 -13.20
N ILE A 131 1.45 2.25 -13.66
CA ILE A 131 1.14 0.86 -14.00
C ILE A 131 1.92 0.41 -15.25
N GLN A 132 2.00 1.26 -16.27
CA GLN A 132 2.68 0.92 -17.54
C GLN A 132 4.21 0.81 -17.41
N SER A 133 4.79 1.40 -16.38
CA SER A 133 6.23 1.60 -16.27
C SER A 133 6.96 0.62 -15.34
N VAL A 134 6.21 -0.17 -14.56
CA VAL A 134 6.75 -1.12 -13.58
C VAL A 134 6.72 -2.56 -14.06
#